data_AF-A0A0D0A3W3-F1
#
_entry.id   AF-A0A0D0A3W3-F1
#
_cell.length_a   1.000
_cell.length_b   1.000
_cell.length_c   1.000
_cell.angle_alpha   90.00
_cell.angle_beta   90.00
_cell.angle_gamma   90.00
#
_symmetry.space_group_name_H-M   'P 1'
#
loop_
_entity.id
_entity.type
_entity.pdbx_description
1 polymer ?
#
loop_
_entity_poly.entity_id
_entity_poly.type
_entity_poly.pdbx_seq_one_letter_code
_entity_poly.pdbx_strand_id
1 'polypeptide(L)'
;MNDSASQLASEAKSTHQTLKELLKAHLPWDKEVEFQRKSLRRLYLRLLFVEPYAKESKDAETHLWMQTSYQFISNYKQNVATLDRTLQSAPRHQPRQSNHGPVEYRKLMQRFRQFLAEEEKFWSQLVARYQRSFALHEAQHILSALNIAIPDDLGAPNGPIGGHEGVPNSSFGRNQFQFPLGGNTPTPTSSAEREINLAILSKAIVCLGDMTRYWELYNEGGGRPRAGQEDGTAPARRGGRNRRGGASGFDSIPRARNYEKAVQCYDQARLLVPSEGNPSHQLAILALYQNDMFSSLLHYYRALCVRQPYDTASENVKKILNKSLDQQAKKTREGVQAAPDIGDVPPRLRVESFKEKVVLLHALWRLGSDKSRVNPVAHAADVVKDFAALVSERVLPIDTVTKVIVLSEGALWKHRMIRDTSPPSNR
;
A
#
# COMPACT_ATOMS: atom_id res chain seq x y z
N MET A 1 -7.35 5.93 -36.87
CA MET A 1 -7.06 6.07 -35.42
C MET A 1 -6.45 4.80 -34.85
N ASN A 2 -6.99 3.59 -35.13
CA ASN A 2 -6.41 2.31 -34.65
C ASN A 2 -4.92 2.08 -34.95
N ASP A 3 -4.41 2.56 -36.08
CA ASP A 3 -3.00 2.37 -36.45
C ASP A 3 -2.05 3.10 -35.47
N SER A 4 -2.48 4.22 -34.88
CA SER A 4 -1.65 4.94 -33.90
C SER A 4 -1.58 4.23 -32.56
N ALA A 5 -2.71 3.74 -32.03
CA ALA A 5 -2.75 2.99 -30.78
C ALA A 5 -2.00 1.65 -30.88
N SER A 6 -2.14 0.93 -32.00
CA SER A 6 -1.39 -0.30 -32.28
C SER A 6 0.12 -0.07 -32.33
N GLN A 7 0.57 1.01 -32.99
CA GLN A 7 1.98 1.39 -33.02
C GLN A 7 2.51 1.72 -31.61
N LEU A 8 1.78 2.51 -30.83
CA LEU A 8 2.14 2.86 -29.44
C LEU A 8 2.30 1.63 -28.56
N ALA A 9 1.37 0.67 -28.64
CA ALA A 9 1.43 -0.54 -27.84
C ALA A 9 2.57 -1.47 -28.27
N SER A 10 2.86 -1.57 -29.57
CA SER A 10 3.99 -2.35 -30.08
C SER A 10 5.33 -1.75 -29.63
N GLU A 11 5.47 -0.43 -29.73
CA GLU A 11 6.64 0.30 -29.23
C GLU A 11 6.80 0.12 -27.72
N ALA A 12 5.72 0.26 -26.93
CA ALA A 12 5.76 0.05 -25.48
C ALA A 12 6.23 -1.36 -25.11
N LYS A 13 5.75 -2.37 -25.83
CA LYS A 13 6.17 -3.77 -25.63
C LYS A 13 7.66 -3.96 -25.94
N SER A 14 8.14 -3.39 -27.05
CA SER A 14 9.55 -3.44 -27.44
C SER A 14 10.45 -2.73 -26.41
N THR A 15 10.11 -1.48 -26.04
CA THR A 15 10.83 -0.70 -25.02
C THR A 15 10.84 -1.40 -23.67
N HIS A 16 9.74 -2.04 -23.26
CA HIS A 16 9.70 -2.82 -22.01
C HIS A 16 10.65 -4.01 -22.05
N GLN A 17 10.71 -4.74 -23.17
CA GLN A 17 11.63 -5.87 -23.33
C GLN A 17 13.08 -5.41 -23.22
N THR A 18 13.46 -4.33 -23.93
CA THR A 18 14.79 -3.72 -23.82
C THR A 18 15.10 -3.28 -22.39
N LEU A 19 14.16 -2.63 -21.71
CA LEU A 19 14.33 -2.19 -20.33
C LEU A 19 14.56 -3.37 -19.38
N LYS A 20 13.85 -4.49 -19.58
CA LYS A 20 14.01 -5.71 -18.81
C LYS A 20 15.39 -6.34 -19.01
N GLU A 21 15.92 -6.30 -20.23
CA GLU A 21 17.28 -6.78 -20.53
C GLU A 21 18.35 -5.90 -19.91
N LEU A 22 18.21 -4.58 -20.01
CA LEU A 22 19.14 -3.63 -19.38
C LEU A 22 19.21 -3.82 -17.86
N LEU A 23 18.06 -4.02 -17.19
CA LEU A 23 18.02 -4.24 -15.74
C LEU A 23 18.69 -5.54 -15.27
N LYS A 24 19.05 -6.46 -16.18
CA LYS A 24 19.87 -7.65 -15.83
C LYS A 24 21.35 -7.32 -15.68
N ALA A 25 21.85 -6.32 -16.40
CA ALA A 25 23.27 -5.98 -16.49
C ALA A 25 23.62 -4.61 -15.88
N HIS A 26 22.63 -3.74 -15.70
CA HIS A 26 22.80 -2.35 -15.28
C HIS A 26 22.05 -2.03 -13.99
N LEU A 27 22.48 -0.98 -13.31
CA LEU A 27 21.84 -0.53 -12.09
C LEU A 27 20.56 0.26 -12.42
N PRO A 28 19.54 0.25 -11.54
CA PRO A 28 18.27 0.93 -11.81
C PRO A 28 18.36 2.45 -12.02
N TRP A 29 19.45 3.08 -11.65
CA TRP A 29 19.68 4.53 -11.79
C TRP A 29 20.69 4.87 -12.89
N ASP A 30 21.09 3.90 -13.71
CA ASP A 30 21.97 4.15 -14.84
C ASP A 30 21.23 4.98 -15.90
N LYS A 31 21.96 5.87 -16.59
CA LYS A 31 21.36 6.86 -17.50
C LYS A 31 20.53 6.20 -18.62
N GLU A 32 21.02 5.11 -19.19
CA GLU A 32 20.32 4.38 -20.26
C GLU A 32 19.05 3.70 -19.74
N VAL A 33 19.10 3.08 -18.55
CA VAL A 33 17.94 2.48 -17.89
C VAL A 33 16.87 3.54 -17.63
N GLU A 34 17.25 4.70 -17.10
CA GLU A 34 16.33 5.80 -16.81
C GLU A 34 15.74 6.42 -18.09
N PHE A 35 16.53 6.48 -19.17
CA PHE A 35 16.04 6.91 -20.47
C PHE A 35 14.94 5.98 -21.00
N GLN A 36 15.21 4.66 -21.05
CA GLN A 36 14.22 3.67 -21.49
C GLN A 36 12.98 3.64 -20.60
N ARG A 37 13.13 3.79 -19.28
CA ARG A 37 12.01 3.91 -18.32
C ARG A 37 11.12 5.12 -18.63
N LYS A 38 11.70 6.29 -18.89
CA LYS A 38 10.97 7.52 -19.24
C LYS A 38 10.28 7.39 -20.60
N SER A 39 10.95 6.78 -21.58
CA SER A 39 10.36 6.50 -22.90
C SER A 39 9.15 5.57 -22.77
N LEU A 40 9.28 4.46 -22.05
CA LEU A 40 8.17 3.52 -21.78
C LEU A 40 6.99 4.20 -21.08
N ARG A 41 7.28 5.01 -20.05
CA ARG A 41 6.28 5.82 -19.34
C ARG A 41 5.53 6.74 -20.29
N ARG A 42 6.22 7.43 -21.20
CA ARG A 42 5.60 8.33 -22.17
C ARG A 42 4.63 7.59 -23.10
N LEU A 43 4.97 6.38 -23.53
CA LEU A 43 4.11 5.56 -24.39
C LEU A 43 2.81 5.18 -23.66
N TYR A 44 2.89 4.76 -22.40
CA TYR A 44 1.70 4.49 -21.59
C TYR A 44 0.87 5.74 -21.32
N LEU A 45 1.49 6.90 -21.07
CA LEU A 45 0.76 8.16 -20.92
C LEU A 45 0.03 8.54 -22.21
N ARG A 46 0.60 8.28 -23.39
CA ARG A 46 -0.10 8.51 -24.67
C ARG A 46 -1.29 7.58 -24.84
N LEU A 47 -1.15 6.29 -24.54
CA LEU A 47 -2.28 5.35 -24.54
C LEU A 47 -3.41 5.83 -23.59
N LEU A 48 -3.05 6.27 -22.38
CA LEU A 48 -4.03 6.70 -21.38
C LEU A 48 -4.70 8.05 -21.64
N PHE A 49 -4.01 9.01 -22.28
CA PHE A 49 -4.53 10.37 -22.45
C PHE A 49 -4.97 10.69 -23.88
N VAL A 50 -4.41 10.02 -24.90
CA VAL A 50 -4.68 10.31 -26.32
C VAL A 50 -5.58 9.25 -26.92
N GLU A 51 -5.36 7.98 -26.58
CA GLU A 51 -6.12 6.85 -27.10
C GLU A 51 -6.86 6.06 -25.99
N PRO A 52 -7.55 6.72 -25.03
CA PRO A 52 -8.02 6.08 -23.79
C PRO A 52 -9.00 4.92 -23.98
N TYR A 53 -9.73 4.91 -25.11
CA TYR A 53 -10.76 3.91 -25.41
C TYR A 53 -10.31 2.88 -26.46
N ALA A 54 -9.06 2.95 -26.93
CA ALA A 54 -8.51 1.92 -27.80
C ALA A 54 -8.36 0.60 -27.03
N LYS A 55 -8.56 -0.53 -27.70
CA LYS A 55 -8.40 -1.87 -27.08
C LYS A 55 -6.97 -2.07 -26.53
N GLU A 56 -6.00 -1.43 -27.16
CA GLU A 56 -4.58 -1.43 -26.78
C GLU A 56 -4.31 -0.67 -25.48
N SER A 57 -5.18 0.27 -25.10
CA SER A 57 -5.06 1.05 -23.86
C SER A 57 -5.60 0.31 -22.65
N LYS A 58 -6.24 -0.85 -22.86
CA LYS A 58 -6.68 -1.73 -21.78
C LYS A 58 -5.49 -2.09 -20.89
N ASP A 59 -5.66 -1.90 -19.58
CA ASP A 59 -4.66 -2.17 -18.54
C ASP A 59 -3.36 -1.33 -18.67
N ALA A 60 -3.34 -0.28 -19.51
CA ALA A 60 -2.16 0.58 -19.67
C ALA A 60 -1.74 1.27 -18.36
N GLU A 61 -2.69 1.58 -17.47
CA GLU A 61 -2.42 2.12 -16.13
C GLU A 61 -1.73 1.08 -15.23
N THR A 62 -2.14 -0.18 -15.37
CA THR A 62 -1.53 -1.30 -14.64
C THR A 62 -0.10 -1.53 -15.13
N HIS A 63 0.13 -1.51 -16.45
CA HIS A 63 1.47 -1.62 -17.02
C HIS A 63 2.36 -0.43 -16.66
N LEU A 64 1.83 0.80 -16.69
CA LEU A 64 2.54 2.01 -16.27
C LEU A 64 3.09 1.86 -14.85
N TRP A 65 2.26 1.41 -13.92
CA TRP A 65 2.68 1.10 -12.55
C TRP A 65 3.72 -0.03 -12.50
N MET A 66 3.37 -1.20 -13.02
CA MET A 66 4.14 -2.43 -12.82
C MET A 66 5.54 -2.33 -13.45
N GLN A 67 5.64 -1.72 -14.64
CA GLN A 67 6.86 -1.74 -15.44
C GLN A 67 7.73 -0.48 -15.26
N THR A 68 7.17 0.65 -14.81
CA THR A 68 7.94 1.91 -14.68
C THR A 68 8.19 2.34 -13.24
N SER A 69 7.36 1.90 -12.29
CA SER A 69 7.46 2.24 -10.87
C SER A 69 7.77 0.99 -10.03
N TYR A 70 6.88 0.01 -10.01
CA TYR A 70 7.00 -1.15 -9.11
C TYR A 70 8.22 -2.03 -9.42
N GLN A 71 8.54 -2.27 -10.70
CA GLN A 71 9.75 -3.00 -11.08
C GLN A 71 11.02 -2.37 -10.48
N PHE A 72 11.12 -1.04 -10.48
CA PHE A 72 12.25 -0.31 -9.92
C PHE A 72 12.25 -0.37 -8.40
N ILE A 73 11.09 -0.18 -7.76
CA ILE A 73 10.92 -0.37 -6.31
C ILE A 73 11.40 -1.78 -5.92
N SER A 74 10.96 -2.81 -6.63
CA SER A 74 11.35 -4.20 -6.38
C SER A 74 12.87 -4.39 -6.48
N ASN A 75 13.52 -3.82 -7.50
CA ASN A 75 14.97 -3.86 -7.65
C ASN A 75 15.70 -3.18 -6.48
N TYR A 76 15.25 -1.99 -6.07
CA TYR A 76 15.79 -1.33 -4.87
C TYR A 76 15.60 -2.19 -3.63
N LYS A 77 14.39 -2.71 -3.38
CA LYS A 77 14.10 -3.58 -2.23
C LYS A 77 15.01 -4.82 -2.20
N GLN A 78 15.22 -5.46 -3.33
CA GLN A 78 16.10 -6.62 -3.45
C GLN A 78 17.55 -6.28 -3.13
N ASN A 79 18.08 -5.20 -3.72
CA ASN A 79 19.45 -4.75 -3.48
C ASN A 79 19.69 -4.37 -2.01
N VAL A 80 18.70 -3.75 -1.38
CA VAL A 80 18.72 -3.38 0.04
C VAL A 80 18.73 -4.62 0.92
N ALA A 81 17.85 -5.58 0.65
CA ALA A 81 17.79 -6.84 1.39
C ALA A 81 19.08 -7.66 1.24
N THR A 82 19.71 -7.64 0.06
CA THR A 82 21.01 -8.30 -0.17
C THR A 82 22.10 -7.65 0.68
N LEU A 83 22.22 -6.32 0.63
CA LEU A 83 23.21 -5.60 1.46
C LEU A 83 22.96 -5.78 2.96
N ASP A 84 21.70 -5.77 3.41
CA ASP A 84 21.35 -6.02 4.81
C ASP A 84 21.79 -7.42 5.25
N ARG A 85 21.59 -8.45 4.43
CA ARG A 85 22.07 -9.82 4.72
C ARG A 85 23.59 -9.88 4.81
N THR A 86 24.31 -9.27 3.87
CA THR A 86 25.78 -9.22 3.89
C THR A 86 26.31 -8.50 5.13
N LEU A 87 25.64 -7.43 5.58
CA LEU A 87 26.00 -6.71 6.80
C LEU A 87 25.73 -7.52 8.07
N GLN A 88 24.71 -8.37 8.08
CA GLN A 88 24.38 -9.25 9.21
C GLN A 88 25.30 -10.48 9.29
N SER A 89 25.77 -11.01 8.16
CA SER A 89 26.58 -12.23 8.09
C SER A 89 28.09 -12.01 8.25
N ALA A 90 28.58 -10.77 8.32
CA ALA A 90 30.01 -10.47 8.37
C ALA A 90 30.67 -10.91 9.71
N PRO A 91 31.73 -11.75 9.70
CA PRO A 91 32.40 -12.20 10.92
C PRO A 91 33.11 -11.06 11.66
N ARG A 92 32.98 -11.01 13.00
CA ARG A 92 33.57 -9.97 13.86
C ARG A 92 35.12 -9.97 13.94
N HIS A 93 35.81 -10.95 13.35
CA HIS A 93 37.23 -11.20 13.61
C HIS A 93 38.17 -11.22 12.40
N GLN A 94 37.74 -10.81 11.20
CA GLN A 94 38.67 -10.63 10.07
C GLN A 94 38.97 -9.15 9.80
N PRO A 95 40.23 -8.80 9.46
CA PRO A 95 40.59 -7.43 9.11
C PRO A 95 39.77 -6.99 7.89
N ARG A 96 39.03 -5.88 8.07
CA ARG A 96 38.11 -5.28 7.10
C ARG A 96 38.79 -4.94 5.77
N GLN A 97 38.75 -5.85 4.81
CA GLN A 97 39.12 -5.55 3.42
C GLN A 97 38.03 -4.81 2.62
N SER A 98 36.83 -4.62 3.18
CA SER A 98 35.85 -3.67 2.62
C SER A 98 35.14 -2.88 3.72
N ASN A 99 35.69 -1.71 4.03
CA ASN A 99 35.05 -0.72 4.92
C ASN A 99 33.84 -0.03 4.25
N HIS A 100 33.41 -0.47 3.06
CA HIS A 100 32.43 0.23 2.21
C HIS A 100 30.98 -0.23 2.38
N GLY A 101 30.69 -1.41 2.93
CA GLY A 101 29.33 -1.95 3.04
C GLY A 101 28.29 -1.00 3.70
N PRO A 102 28.55 -0.43 4.88
CA PRO A 102 27.63 0.53 5.51
C PRO A 102 27.48 1.85 4.74
N VAL A 103 28.49 2.24 3.96
CA VAL A 103 28.47 3.46 3.14
C VAL A 103 27.66 3.21 1.87
N GLU A 104 27.84 2.06 1.22
CA GLU A 104 27.06 1.62 0.07
C GLU A 104 25.59 1.47 0.42
N TYR A 105 25.27 0.90 1.59
CA TYR A 105 23.91 0.85 2.12
C TYR A 105 23.28 2.24 2.23
N ARG A 106 23.99 3.20 2.85
CA ARG A 106 23.51 4.58 3.01
C ARG A 106 23.31 5.27 1.66
N LYS A 107 24.23 5.09 0.72
CA LYS A 107 24.12 5.62 -0.66
C LYS A 107 22.91 5.02 -1.39
N LEU A 108 22.71 3.71 -1.30
CA LEU A 108 21.56 3.02 -1.90
C LEU A 108 20.24 3.51 -1.29
N MET A 109 20.17 3.65 0.03
CA MET A 109 19.01 4.19 0.73
C MET A 109 18.70 5.64 0.39
N GLN A 110 19.73 6.46 0.22
CA GLN A 110 19.55 7.83 -0.24
C GLN A 110 18.96 7.86 -1.66
N ARG A 111 19.51 7.06 -2.59
CA ARG A 111 19.00 6.95 -3.96
C ARG A 111 17.57 6.42 -4.00
N PHE A 112 17.26 5.39 -3.21
CA PHE A 112 15.91 4.84 -3.18
C PHE A 112 14.88 5.86 -2.66
N ARG A 113 15.22 6.61 -1.60
CA ARG A 113 14.35 7.69 -1.09
C ARG A 113 14.17 8.82 -2.12
N GLN A 114 15.22 9.17 -2.86
CA GLN A 114 15.11 10.14 -3.95
C GLN A 114 14.16 9.63 -5.05
N PHE A 115 14.33 8.38 -5.47
CA PHE A 115 13.46 7.73 -6.44
C PHE A 115 11.99 7.76 -5.99
N LEU A 116 11.71 7.34 -4.74
CA LEU A 116 10.35 7.37 -4.19
C LEU A 116 9.75 8.78 -4.17
N ALA A 117 10.54 9.80 -3.82
CA ALA A 117 10.07 11.19 -3.82
C ALA A 117 9.79 11.74 -5.22
N GLU A 118 10.59 11.34 -6.23
CA GLU A 118 10.34 11.69 -7.63
C GLU A 118 9.09 10.98 -8.18
N GLU A 119 8.90 9.71 -7.82
CA GLU A 119 7.70 8.96 -8.20
C GLU A 119 6.43 9.48 -7.52
N GLU A 120 6.47 9.85 -6.24
CA GLU A 120 5.34 10.49 -5.55
C GLU A 120 4.89 11.77 -6.28
N LYS A 121 5.84 12.59 -6.74
CA LYS A 121 5.55 13.78 -7.56
C LYS A 121 4.92 13.42 -8.90
N PHE A 122 5.44 12.40 -9.57
CA PHE A 122 4.89 11.91 -10.83
C PHE A 122 3.43 11.45 -10.68
N TRP A 123 3.16 10.58 -9.71
CA TRP A 123 1.81 10.06 -9.47
C TRP A 123 0.83 11.15 -9.00
N SER A 124 1.29 12.09 -8.17
CA SER A 124 0.47 13.25 -7.78
C SER A 124 0.08 14.11 -9.00
N GLN A 125 1.02 14.37 -9.92
CA GLN A 125 0.73 15.10 -11.15
C GLN A 125 -0.13 14.30 -12.12
N LEU A 126 0.04 12.97 -12.19
CA LEU A 126 -0.82 12.11 -13.00
C LEU A 126 -2.26 12.20 -12.51
N VAL A 127 -2.51 12.04 -11.21
CA VAL A 127 -3.85 12.15 -10.61
C VAL A 127 -4.48 13.51 -10.92
N ALA A 128 -3.75 14.61 -10.69
CA ALA A 128 -4.25 15.96 -10.96
C ALA A 128 -4.57 16.20 -12.44
N ARG A 129 -3.65 15.81 -13.34
CA ARG A 129 -3.82 15.99 -14.79
C ARG A 129 -4.91 15.10 -15.35
N TYR A 130 -5.00 13.85 -14.89
CA TYR A 130 -6.00 12.90 -15.37
C TYR A 130 -7.42 13.34 -14.98
N GLN A 131 -7.61 13.75 -13.72
CA GLN A 131 -8.87 14.32 -13.26
C GLN A 131 -9.30 15.52 -14.12
N ARG A 132 -8.37 16.43 -14.41
CA ARG A 132 -8.63 17.63 -15.24
C ARG A 132 -8.92 17.27 -16.70
N SER A 133 -8.06 16.48 -17.34
CA SER A 133 -8.18 16.14 -18.76
C SER A 133 -9.46 15.38 -19.10
N PHE A 134 -9.98 14.58 -18.16
CA PHE A 134 -11.22 13.82 -18.33
C PHE A 134 -12.44 14.45 -17.62
N ALA A 135 -12.31 15.67 -17.08
CA ALA A 135 -13.38 16.40 -16.39
C ALA A 135 -14.11 15.58 -15.29
N LEU A 136 -13.34 14.85 -14.48
CA LEU A 136 -13.86 13.98 -13.43
C LEU A 136 -14.14 14.79 -12.15
N HIS A 137 -15.19 15.61 -12.16
CA HIS A 137 -15.52 16.53 -11.07
C HIS A 137 -15.81 15.83 -9.74
N GLU A 138 -16.29 14.59 -9.77
CA GLU A 138 -16.54 13.76 -8.59
C GLU A 138 -15.27 13.52 -7.78
N ALA A 139 -14.10 13.50 -8.41
CA ALA A 139 -12.82 13.32 -7.72
C ALA A 139 -12.29 14.62 -7.09
N GLN A 140 -12.94 15.78 -7.25
CA GLN A 140 -12.43 17.06 -6.74
C GLN A 140 -12.23 17.06 -5.22
N HIS A 141 -13.21 16.53 -4.48
CA HIS A 141 -13.14 16.43 -3.02
C HIS A 141 -12.06 15.43 -2.58
N ILE A 142 -11.85 14.36 -3.34
CA ILE A 142 -10.78 13.39 -3.13
C ILE A 142 -9.41 14.06 -3.25
N LEU A 143 -9.16 14.80 -4.33
CA LEU A 143 -7.90 15.50 -4.55
C LEU A 143 -7.64 16.55 -3.46
N SER A 144 -8.69 17.26 -3.04
CA SER A 144 -8.64 18.23 -1.95
C SER A 144 -8.26 17.56 -0.61
N ALA A 145 -8.88 16.42 -0.28
CA ALA A 145 -8.55 15.64 0.91
C ALA A 145 -7.10 15.12 0.92
N LEU A 146 -6.54 14.82 -0.26
CA LEU A 146 -5.16 14.39 -0.41
C LEU A 146 -4.16 15.56 -0.54
N ASN A 147 -4.62 16.81 -0.46
CA ASN A 147 -3.80 18.02 -0.71
C ASN A 147 -3.09 18.00 -2.07
N ILE A 148 -3.72 17.43 -3.09
CA ILE A 148 -3.21 17.41 -4.46
C ILE A 148 -3.71 18.68 -5.14
N ALA A 149 -2.81 19.63 -5.37
CA ALA A 149 -3.12 20.83 -6.13
C ALA A 149 -3.42 20.45 -7.59
N ILE A 150 -4.56 20.91 -8.10
CA ILE A 150 -4.84 20.92 -9.53
C ILE A 150 -4.13 22.16 -10.08
N PRO A 151 -3.12 22.03 -10.95
CA PRO A 151 -2.49 23.20 -11.52
C PRO A 151 -3.54 24.03 -12.25
N ASP A 152 -3.73 25.29 -11.82
CA ASP A 152 -4.44 26.28 -12.62
C ASP A 152 -3.65 26.52 -13.92
N ASP A 153 -4.39 26.80 -14.99
CA ASP A 153 -3.93 26.99 -16.38
C ASP A 153 -2.42 26.94 -16.68
N LEU A 154 -2.04 25.97 -17.50
CA LEU A 154 -0.94 26.14 -18.43
C LEU A 154 -1.33 27.24 -19.43
N GLY A 155 -1.09 28.51 -19.08
CA GLY A 155 -1.00 29.67 -19.96
C GLY A 155 -2.06 29.76 -21.07
N ALA A 156 -3.25 30.25 -20.76
CA ALA A 156 -4.03 30.95 -21.77
C ALA A 156 -3.31 32.27 -22.11
N PRO A 157 -2.96 32.55 -23.38
CA PRO A 157 -2.38 33.84 -23.77
C PRO A 157 -3.51 34.86 -23.90
N ASN A 158 -4.17 35.21 -22.80
CA ASN A 158 -5.20 36.25 -22.78
C ASN A 158 -4.88 37.26 -21.67
N GLY A 159 -4.00 38.19 -22.01
CA GLY A 159 -3.75 39.44 -21.29
C GLY A 159 -3.12 40.42 -22.27
N PRO A 160 -3.61 41.68 -22.37
CA PRO A 160 -3.26 42.56 -23.47
C PRO A 160 -1.78 42.93 -23.41
N ILE A 161 -1.18 43.03 -24.60
CA ILE A 161 0.22 43.42 -24.83
C ILE A 161 0.42 44.83 -24.25
N GLY A 162 1.00 44.90 -23.06
CA GLY A 162 1.50 46.11 -22.42
C GLY A 162 2.97 45.93 -22.12
N GLY A 163 3.82 46.62 -22.88
CA GLY A 163 5.26 46.52 -22.76
C GLY A 163 5.78 46.98 -21.40
N HIS A 164 6.60 46.13 -20.77
CA HIS A 164 7.69 46.57 -19.92
C HIS A 164 8.71 45.43 -19.82
N GLU A 165 9.96 45.73 -20.19
CA GLU A 165 11.11 44.85 -20.03
C GLU A 165 11.33 44.57 -18.53
N GLY A 166 10.85 43.41 -18.10
CA GLY A 166 11.21 42.79 -16.84
C GLY A 166 11.36 41.32 -17.13
N VAL A 167 12.60 40.81 -17.07
CA VAL A 167 12.92 39.39 -17.24
C VAL A 167 12.02 38.58 -16.31
N PRO A 168 11.04 37.79 -16.82
CA PRO A 168 10.25 36.96 -15.96
C PRO A 168 11.09 35.74 -15.62
N ASN A 169 11.39 35.58 -14.34
CA ASN A 169 12.04 34.39 -13.80
C ASN A 169 11.05 33.21 -13.88
N SER A 170 10.92 32.63 -15.09
CA SER A 170 9.96 31.57 -15.41
C SER A 170 10.47 30.22 -14.90
N SER A 171 10.32 29.94 -13.60
CA SER A 171 10.77 28.68 -12.99
C SER A 171 9.65 27.80 -12.42
N PHE A 172 8.38 28.12 -12.67
CA PHE A 172 7.28 27.19 -12.41
C PHE A 172 7.06 26.22 -13.59
N GLY A 173 7.69 25.05 -13.48
CA GLY A 173 7.14 23.78 -13.94
C GLY A 173 7.00 23.55 -15.45
N ARG A 174 8.12 23.56 -16.20
CA ARG A 174 8.19 22.81 -17.48
C ARG A 174 7.62 21.41 -17.26
N ASN A 175 6.91 20.86 -18.25
CA ASN A 175 6.34 19.51 -18.29
C ASN A 175 7.41 18.40 -18.06
N GLN A 176 7.90 18.29 -16.82
CA GLN A 176 9.11 17.54 -16.44
C GLN A 176 8.92 16.05 -16.67
N PHE A 177 7.69 15.57 -16.46
CA PHE A 177 7.30 14.18 -16.65
C PHE A 177 6.71 13.90 -18.03
N GLN A 178 6.75 14.87 -18.95
CA GLN A 178 6.40 14.69 -20.37
C GLN A 178 4.98 14.16 -20.58
N PHE A 179 4.01 14.65 -19.79
CA PHE A 179 2.60 14.39 -20.02
C PHE A 179 2.17 14.92 -21.40
N PRO A 180 1.22 14.27 -22.10
CA PRO A 180 0.64 14.83 -23.31
C PRO A 180 0.09 16.24 -23.08
N LEU A 181 0.24 17.13 -24.07
CA LEU A 181 -0.28 18.49 -24.01
C LEU A 181 -1.81 18.46 -23.99
N GLY A 182 -2.43 19.40 -23.25
CA GLY A 182 -3.89 19.52 -23.20
C GLY A 182 -4.48 19.84 -24.57
N GLY A 183 -5.63 19.24 -24.90
CA GLY A 183 -6.35 19.45 -26.16
C GLY A 183 -6.60 18.19 -26.99
N ASN A 184 -5.82 17.12 -26.79
CA ASN A 184 -5.96 15.86 -27.53
C ASN A 184 -6.65 14.74 -26.73
N THR A 185 -7.11 15.02 -25.51
CA THR A 185 -7.79 14.03 -24.67
C THR A 185 -9.28 14.02 -24.95
N PRO A 186 -9.87 12.90 -25.39
CA PRO A 186 -11.30 12.82 -25.63
C PRO A 186 -12.04 12.80 -24.28
N THR A 187 -12.98 13.72 -24.11
CA THR A 187 -13.83 13.76 -22.92
C THR A 187 -14.74 12.52 -22.88
N PRO A 188 -14.99 11.92 -21.70
CA PRO A 188 -15.93 10.81 -21.59
C PRO A 188 -17.34 11.23 -22.04
N THR A 189 -17.91 10.49 -22.99
CA THR A 189 -19.24 10.78 -23.58
C THR A 189 -20.35 9.90 -23.02
N SER A 190 -19.99 8.73 -22.46
CA SER A 190 -20.94 7.78 -21.87
C SER A 190 -20.66 7.50 -20.39
N SER A 191 -21.67 6.98 -19.68
CA SER A 191 -21.50 6.52 -18.29
C SER A 191 -20.43 5.44 -18.17
N ALA A 192 -20.37 4.52 -19.12
CA ALA A 192 -19.38 3.44 -19.14
C ALA A 192 -17.95 3.97 -19.30
N GLU A 193 -17.74 4.92 -20.21
CA GLU A 193 -16.44 5.60 -20.35
C GLU A 193 -16.06 6.35 -19.07
N ARG A 194 -17.02 7.04 -18.45
CA ARG A 194 -16.78 7.75 -17.18
C ARG A 194 -16.39 6.79 -16.06
N GLU A 195 -17.06 5.64 -15.95
CA GLU A 195 -16.72 4.58 -14.99
C GLU A 195 -15.30 4.04 -15.23
N ILE A 196 -14.90 3.80 -16.49
CA ILE A 196 -13.54 3.36 -16.85
C ILE A 196 -12.51 4.40 -16.38
N ASN A 197 -12.73 5.68 -16.67
CA ASN A 197 -11.80 6.75 -16.29
C ASN A 197 -11.73 6.92 -14.76
N LEU A 198 -12.85 6.81 -14.03
CA LEU A 198 -12.86 6.81 -12.57
C LEU A 198 -12.09 5.61 -11.99
N ALA A 199 -12.20 4.43 -12.59
CA ALA A 199 -11.42 3.26 -12.19
C ALA A 199 -9.91 3.47 -12.40
N ILE A 200 -9.50 4.04 -13.54
CA ILE A 200 -8.09 4.39 -13.79
C ILE A 200 -7.59 5.41 -12.77
N LEU A 201 -8.38 6.45 -12.46
CA LEU A 201 -8.04 7.46 -11.47
C LEU A 201 -7.91 6.84 -10.06
N SER A 202 -8.84 5.97 -9.67
CA SER A 202 -8.80 5.19 -8.42
C SER A 202 -7.50 4.39 -8.32
N LYS A 203 -7.14 3.63 -9.37
CA LYS A 203 -5.88 2.87 -9.42
C LYS A 203 -4.65 3.77 -9.30
N ALA A 204 -4.64 4.95 -9.92
CA ALA A 204 -3.55 5.91 -9.76
C ALA A 204 -3.43 6.44 -8.33
N ILE A 205 -4.55 6.68 -7.63
CA ILE A 205 -4.57 7.06 -6.21
C ILE A 205 -4.06 5.90 -5.33
N VAL A 206 -4.40 4.64 -5.65
CA VAL A 206 -3.83 3.47 -4.98
C VAL A 206 -2.31 3.41 -5.17
N CYS A 207 -1.81 3.68 -6.38
CA CYS A 207 -0.37 3.74 -6.65
C CYS A 207 0.33 4.85 -5.84
N LEU A 208 -0.32 6.00 -5.66
CA LEU A 208 0.16 7.07 -4.78
C LEU A 208 0.16 6.65 -3.30
N GLY A 209 -0.86 5.92 -2.85
CA GLY A 209 -0.89 5.28 -1.54
C GLY A 209 0.27 4.30 -1.35
N ASP A 210 0.57 3.50 -2.37
CA ASP A 210 1.73 2.59 -2.37
C ASP A 210 3.07 3.37 -2.30
N MET A 211 3.20 4.52 -2.96
CA MET A 211 4.38 5.40 -2.84
C MET A 211 4.59 5.85 -1.40
N THR A 212 3.56 6.40 -0.77
CA THR A 212 3.63 6.91 0.61
C THR A 212 3.87 5.77 1.62
N ARG A 213 3.29 4.58 1.38
CA ARG A 213 3.57 3.37 2.16
C ARG A 213 5.03 2.96 2.06
N TYR A 214 5.60 2.87 0.85
CA TYR A 214 7.01 2.50 0.68
C TYR A 214 7.96 3.56 1.24
N TRP A 215 7.61 4.85 1.11
CA TRP A 215 8.38 5.93 1.71
C TRP A 215 8.49 5.76 3.23
N GLU A 216 7.37 5.50 3.90
CA GLU A 216 7.36 5.30 5.35
C GLU A 216 8.06 4.01 5.78
N LEU A 217 7.85 2.92 5.04
CA LEU A 217 8.47 1.61 5.33
C LEU A 217 10.00 1.69 5.35
N TYR A 218 10.57 2.44 4.40
CA TYR A 218 12.01 2.62 4.22
C TYR A 218 12.56 3.92 4.88
N ASN A 219 11.76 4.61 5.68
CA ASN A 219 12.21 5.75 6.46
C ASN A 219 12.82 5.30 7.80
N GLU A 220 14.15 5.20 7.83
CA GLU A 220 14.94 4.87 9.04
C GLU A 220 15.20 6.07 9.96
N GLY A 221 14.62 7.24 9.68
CA GLY A 221 14.79 8.44 10.51
C GLY A 221 14.20 8.29 11.91
N GLY A 222 14.80 8.95 12.90
CA GLY A 222 14.21 9.08 14.24
C GLY A 222 14.16 7.79 15.07
N GLY A 223 15.07 6.84 14.86
CA GLY A 223 15.15 5.60 15.65
C GLY A 223 14.18 4.50 15.22
N ARG A 224 13.55 4.63 14.05
CA ARG A 224 12.64 3.62 13.49
C ARG A 224 13.38 2.31 13.16
N PRO A 225 12.77 1.14 13.42
CA PRO A 225 13.34 -0.15 13.02
C PRO A 225 13.52 -0.23 11.51
N ARG A 226 14.48 -1.03 11.04
CA ARG A 226 14.62 -1.29 9.60
C ARG A 226 13.39 -2.02 9.06
N ALA A 227 13.14 -1.89 7.76
CA ALA A 227 12.08 -2.66 7.09
C ALA A 227 12.30 -4.17 7.34
N GLY A 228 11.29 -4.87 7.86
CA GLY A 228 11.38 -6.29 8.22
C GLY A 228 11.95 -6.61 9.60
N GLN A 229 12.32 -5.61 10.41
CA GLN A 229 12.75 -5.77 11.82
C GLN A 229 11.73 -5.19 12.81
N GLU A 230 10.45 -5.24 12.46
CA GLU A 230 9.36 -4.55 13.17
C GLU A 230 9.00 -5.23 14.51
N ASP A 231 9.22 -6.55 14.63
CA ASP A 231 8.84 -7.38 15.79
C ASP A 231 9.89 -7.42 16.94
N GLY A 232 10.76 -6.41 17.05
CA GLY A 232 11.46 -6.16 18.31
C GLY A 232 12.66 -7.06 18.65
N THR A 233 13.52 -7.39 17.69
CA THR A 233 14.87 -7.95 17.96
C THR A 233 15.99 -7.14 17.32
N ALA A 234 15.84 -5.81 17.27
CA ALA A 234 17.02 -4.99 17.01
C ALA A 234 17.97 -5.14 18.22
N PRO A 235 19.20 -5.66 18.06
CA PRO A 235 20.16 -5.60 19.16
C PRO A 235 20.35 -4.11 19.50
N ALA A 236 20.14 -3.77 20.76
CA ALA A 236 20.44 -2.45 21.30
C ALA A 236 21.79 -2.03 20.70
N ARG A 237 21.80 -0.91 19.96
CA ARG A 237 23.06 -0.39 19.39
C ARG A 237 23.98 -0.09 20.56
N ARG A 238 24.88 -1.03 20.86
CA ARG A 238 25.87 -0.89 21.92
C ARG A 238 26.68 0.36 21.59
N GLY A 239 26.62 1.33 22.51
CA GLY A 239 27.05 2.70 22.29
C GLY A 239 28.40 2.82 21.59
N GLY A 240 28.42 3.62 20.53
CA GLY A 240 29.66 4.15 19.97
C GLY A 240 30.24 5.14 20.98
N ARG A 241 31.21 4.69 21.77
CA ARG A 241 32.17 5.56 22.47
C ARG A 241 32.87 6.42 21.41
N ASN A 242 32.40 7.67 21.27
CA ASN A 242 33.20 8.88 20.99
C ASN A 242 32.28 10.01 20.49
N ARG A 243 31.50 10.61 21.40
CA ARG A 243 31.17 12.03 21.31
C ARG A 243 31.33 12.65 22.68
N ARG A 244 32.37 13.46 22.81
CA ARG A 244 32.64 14.35 23.93
C ARG A 244 31.52 15.40 23.95
N GLY A 245 30.83 15.50 25.09
CA GLY A 245 29.97 16.65 25.45
C GLY A 245 28.49 16.52 25.06
N GLY A 246 27.64 16.28 26.05
CA GLY A 246 26.19 16.57 25.97
C GLY A 246 25.29 15.42 26.41
N ALA A 247 24.83 15.47 27.66
CA ALA A 247 23.68 14.80 28.29
C ALA A 247 23.36 13.35 27.87
N SER A 248 23.71 12.43 28.76
CA SER A 248 23.07 11.11 28.90
C SER A 248 21.59 11.23 29.27
N GLY A 249 20.72 10.45 28.61
CA GLY A 249 19.40 10.10 29.13
C GLY A 249 18.24 10.38 28.17
N PHE A 250 17.99 9.43 27.26
CA PHE A 250 16.68 8.97 26.77
C PHE A 250 17.02 7.97 25.68
N ASP A 251 17.05 6.68 26.00
CA ASP A 251 17.05 5.64 24.99
C ASP A 251 15.87 5.93 24.05
N SER A 252 16.16 6.22 22.78
CA SER A 252 15.14 6.62 21.82
C SER A 252 14.19 5.44 21.62
N ILE A 253 13.03 5.48 22.29
CA ILE A 253 11.95 4.53 22.08
C ILE A 253 11.69 4.50 20.56
N PRO A 254 11.78 3.34 19.89
CA PRO A 254 11.55 3.25 18.47
C PRO A 254 10.18 3.85 18.14
N ARG A 255 10.16 4.95 17.37
CA ARG A 255 8.91 5.59 17.00
C ARG A 255 8.14 4.66 16.07
N ALA A 256 6.87 4.40 16.37
CA ALA A 256 6.00 3.66 15.46
C ALA A 256 5.94 4.33 14.08
N ARG A 257 5.79 3.52 13.03
CA ARG A 257 5.58 4.03 11.67
C ARG A 257 4.21 4.68 11.56
N ASN A 258 4.14 5.81 10.85
CA ASN A 258 2.91 6.53 10.55
C ASN A 258 2.52 6.31 9.08
N TYR A 259 1.52 5.47 8.86
CA TYR A 259 0.98 5.18 7.53
C TYR A 259 -0.26 6.01 7.16
N GLU A 260 -0.58 7.08 7.90
CA GLU A 260 -1.79 7.90 7.73
C GLU A 260 -1.98 8.41 6.30
N LYS A 261 -0.91 8.88 5.64
CA LYS A 261 -1.00 9.31 4.22
C LYS A 261 -1.40 8.19 3.28
N ALA A 262 -0.88 6.98 3.50
CA ALA A 262 -1.22 5.81 2.70
C ALA A 262 -2.67 5.38 2.97
N VAL A 263 -3.09 5.38 4.24
CA VAL A 263 -4.49 5.13 4.64
C VAL A 263 -5.43 6.11 3.93
N GLN A 264 -5.13 7.42 3.99
CA GLN A 264 -5.93 8.45 3.31
C GLN A 264 -6.03 8.17 1.82
N CYS A 265 -4.93 7.87 1.12
CA CYS A 265 -4.97 7.53 -0.30
C CYS A 265 -5.89 6.33 -0.57
N TYR A 266 -5.74 5.23 0.15
CA TYR A 266 -6.56 4.04 -0.08
C TYR A 266 -8.03 4.24 0.30
N ASP A 267 -8.33 4.99 1.36
CA ASP A 267 -9.72 5.32 1.70
C ASP A 267 -10.36 6.22 0.65
N GLN A 268 -9.63 7.23 0.15
CA GLN A 268 -10.13 8.08 -0.93
C GLN A 268 -10.36 7.29 -2.23
N ALA A 269 -9.45 6.36 -2.59
CA ALA A 269 -9.66 5.47 -3.73
C ALA A 269 -10.90 4.57 -3.55
N ARG A 270 -11.08 4.01 -2.34
CA ARG A 270 -12.25 3.20 -1.97
C ARG A 270 -13.55 3.99 -2.04
N LEU A 271 -13.55 5.26 -1.65
CA LEU A 271 -14.72 6.13 -1.74
C LEU A 271 -15.05 6.50 -3.18
N LEU A 272 -14.03 6.70 -4.02
CA LEU A 272 -14.20 7.04 -5.43
C LEU A 272 -14.80 5.87 -6.23
N VAL A 273 -14.29 4.66 -6.03
CA VAL A 273 -14.76 3.45 -6.73
C VAL A 273 -15.00 2.31 -5.73
N PRO A 274 -16.16 2.29 -5.04
CA PRO A 274 -16.45 1.33 -3.97
C PRO A 274 -16.63 -0.11 -4.46
N SER A 275 -16.76 -0.32 -5.77
CA SER A 275 -16.87 -1.65 -6.39
C SER A 275 -15.55 -2.40 -6.50
N GLU A 276 -14.41 -1.73 -6.34
CA GLU A 276 -13.08 -2.35 -6.47
C GLU A 276 -12.53 -2.85 -5.12
N GLY A 277 -12.03 -4.08 -5.10
CA GLY A 277 -11.51 -4.70 -3.89
C GLY A 277 -10.10 -4.26 -3.49
N ASN A 278 -9.29 -3.77 -4.44
CA ASN A 278 -7.88 -3.48 -4.24
C ASN A 278 -7.60 -2.43 -3.13
N PRO A 279 -8.29 -1.27 -3.07
CA PRO A 279 -8.07 -0.30 -2.00
C PRO A 279 -8.27 -0.90 -0.59
N SER A 280 -9.33 -1.72 -0.42
CA SER A 280 -9.57 -2.44 0.84
C SER A 280 -8.47 -3.46 1.14
N HIS A 281 -7.98 -4.18 0.13
CA HIS A 281 -6.85 -5.10 0.30
C HIS A 281 -5.59 -4.37 0.80
N GLN A 282 -5.29 -3.18 0.28
CA GLN A 282 -4.14 -2.40 0.73
C GLN A 282 -4.31 -1.88 2.18
N LEU A 283 -5.52 -1.46 2.56
CA LEU A 283 -5.84 -1.09 3.96
C LEU A 283 -5.65 -2.29 4.92
N ALA A 284 -6.00 -3.51 4.47
CA ALA A 284 -5.78 -4.72 5.26
C ALA A 284 -4.29 -4.97 5.54
N ILE A 285 -3.41 -4.70 4.57
CA ILE A 285 -1.95 -4.80 4.75
C ILE A 285 -1.47 -3.78 5.78
N LEU A 286 -1.93 -2.54 5.73
CA LEU A 286 -1.54 -1.50 6.69
C LEU A 286 -2.03 -1.80 8.12
N ALA A 287 -3.22 -2.39 8.26
CA ALA A 287 -3.71 -2.87 9.55
C ALA A 287 -2.81 -3.99 10.10
N LEU A 288 -2.35 -4.91 9.23
CA LEU A 288 -1.45 -5.98 9.64
C LEU A 288 -0.07 -5.46 10.08
N TYR A 289 0.48 -4.41 9.44
CA TYR A 289 1.71 -3.74 9.90
C TYR A 289 1.59 -3.16 11.31
N GLN A 290 0.37 -2.85 11.74
CA GLN A 290 0.07 -2.35 13.09
C GLN A 290 -0.37 -3.47 14.04
N ASN A 291 -0.21 -4.74 13.65
CA ASN A 291 -0.70 -5.92 14.37
C ASN A 291 -2.22 -5.93 14.66
N ASP A 292 -3.02 -5.16 13.91
CA ASP A 292 -4.48 -5.16 14.01
C ASP A 292 -5.09 -6.23 13.09
N MET A 293 -5.11 -7.49 13.58
CA MET A 293 -5.68 -8.62 12.85
C MET A 293 -7.18 -8.48 12.61
N PHE A 294 -7.90 -7.79 13.50
CA PHE A 294 -9.35 -7.59 13.39
C PHE A 294 -9.70 -6.67 12.23
N SER A 295 -9.09 -5.48 12.17
CA SER A 295 -9.30 -4.55 11.05
C SER A 295 -8.73 -5.13 9.75
N SER A 296 -7.61 -5.86 9.81
CA SER A 296 -7.05 -6.52 8.63
C SER A 296 -8.01 -7.55 8.03
N LEU A 297 -8.60 -8.41 8.87
CA LEU A 297 -9.59 -9.40 8.45
C LEU A 297 -10.84 -8.74 7.84
N LEU A 298 -11.35 -7.68 8.48
CA LEU A 298 -12.48 -6.90 7.98
C LEU A 298 -12.20 -6.36 6.58
N HIS A 299 -11.04 -5.73 6.38
CA HIS A 299 -10.68 -5.15 5.10
C HIS A 299 -10.44 -6.20 4.02
N TYR A 300 -9.92 -7.39 4.35
CA TYR A 300 -9.85 -8.49 3.39
C TYR A 300 -11.23 -9.03 3.01
N TYR A 301 -12.18 -9.15 3.94
CA TYR A 301 -13.55 -9.49 3.56
C TYR A 301 -14.17 -8.41 2.66
N ARG A 302 -13.97 -7.12 2.95
CA ARG A 302 -14.40 -6.04 2.04
C ARG A 302 -13.77 -6.16 0.66
N ALA A 303 -12.48 -6.50 0.57
CA ALA A 303 -11.81 -6.73 -0.71
C ALA A 303 -12.40 -7.90 -1.52
N LEU A 304 -13.01 -8.89 -0.84
CA LEU A 304 -13.63 -10.07 -1.45
C LEU A 304 -15.13 -9.91 -1.72
N CYS A 305 -15.82 -9.05 -0.97
CA CYS A 305 -17.28 -8.90 -0.97
C CYS A 305 -17.70 -7.61 -1.67
N VAL A 306 -17.14 -7.36 -2.85
CA VAL A 306 -17.47 -6.23 -3.74
C VAL A 306 -17.70 -6.76 -5.16
N ARG A 307 -18.18 -5.89 -6.06
CA ARG A 307 -18.50 -6.28 -7.45
C ARG A 307 -17.26 -6.73 -8.24
N GLN A 308 -16.10 -6.15 -7.96
CA GLN A 308 -14.81 -6.54 -8.54
C GLN A 308 -13.87 -6.99 -7.42
N PRO A 309 -13.96 -8.26 -6.98
CA PRO A 309 -13.15 -8.79 -5.90
C PRO A 309 -11.65 -8.75 -6.18
N TYR A 310 -10.85 -8.65 -5.12
CA TYR A 310 -9.40 -8.81 -5.19
C TYR A 310 -8.98 -10.19 -4.67
N ASP A 311 -8.87 -11.17 -5.56
CA ASP A 311 -8.76 -12.60 -5.20
C ASP A 311 -7.56 -12.95 -4.32
N THR A 312 -6.44 -12.20 -4.44
CA THR A 312 -5.26 -12.38 -3.57
C THR A 312 -5.59 -12.21 -2.08
N ALA A 313 -6.66 -11.49 -1.74
CA ALA A 313 -7.14 -11.36 -0.37
C ALA A 313 -7.50 -12.73 0.25
N SER A 314 -7.96 -13.70 -0.54
CA SER A 314 -8.36 -15.03 -0.03
C SER A 314 -7.19 -15.77 0.65
N GLU A 315 -6.02 -15.76 0.02
CA GLU A 315 -4.81 -16.37 0.58
C GLU A 315 -4.31 -15.60 1.81
N ASN A 316 -4.45 -14.28 1.83
CA ASN A 316 -4.08 -13.47 2.98
C ASN A 316 -5.03 -13.65 4.17
N VAL A 317 -6.33 -13.86 3.93
CA VAL A 317 -7.27 -14.29 4.99
C VAL A 317 -6.81 -15.61 5.60
N LYS A 318 -6.52 -16.63 4.78
CA LYS A 318 -6.02 -17.93 5.28
C LYS A 318 -4.77 -17.75 6.16
N LYS A 319 -3.84 -16.88 5.79
CA LYS A 319 -2.64 -16.58 6.59
C LYS A 319 -2.98 -15.95 7.95
N ILE A 320 -3.89 -14.96 7.98
CA ILE A 320 -4.32 -14.32 9.24
C ILE A 320 -5.01 -15.33 10.16
N LEU A 321 -5.92 -16.14 9.61
CA LEU A 321 -6.65 -17.13 10.39
C LEU A 321 -5.71 -18.20 10.96
N ASN A 322 -4.73 -18.67 10.18
CA ASN A 322 -3.69 -19.57 10.71
C ASN A 322 -2.85 -18.90 11.81
N LYS A 323 -2.42 -17.64 11.63
CA LYS A 323 -1.68 -16.88 12.65
C LYS A 323 -2.49 -16.80 13.96
N SER A 324 -3.80 -16.56 13.88
CA SER A 324 -4.68 -16.53 15.05
C SER A 324 -4.76 -17.89 15.76
N LEU A 325 -4.84 -19.00 15.02
CA LEU A 325 -4.84 -20.35 15.60
C LEU A 325 -3.50 -20.68 16.27
N ASP A 326 -2.38 -20.31 15.63
CA ASP A 326 -1.05 -20.55 16.17
C ASP A 326 -0.81 -19.74 17.47
N GLN A 327 -1.26 -18.48 17.51
CA GLN A 327 -1.24 -17.66 18.71
C GLN A 327 -2.06 -18.28 19.84
N GLN A 328 -3.24 -18.81 19.53
CA GLN A 328 -4.09 -19.49 20.51
C GLN A 328 -3.45 -20.78 21.03
N ALA A 329 -2.92 -21.62 20.13
CA ALA A 329 -2.24 -22.85 20.50
C ALA A 329 -1.04 -22.58 21.41
N LYS A 330 -0.29 -21.49 21.14
CA LYS A 330 0.81 -21.03 22.00
C LYS A 330 0.31 -20.64 23.40
N LYS A 331 -0.74 -19.81 23.49
CA LYS A 331 -1.35 -19.40 24.77
C LYS A 331 -1.79 -20.62 25.61
N THR A 332 -2.38 -21.63 24.97
CA THR A 332 -2.80 -22.88 25.62
C THR A 332 -1.61 -23.70 26.14
N ARG A 333 -0.52 -23.80 25.37
CA ARG A 333 0.70 -24.54 25.78
C ARG A 333 1.44 -23.88 26.92
N GLU A 334 1.49 -22.56 26.93
CA GLU A 334 2.18 -21.77 27.96
C GLU A 334 1.40 -21.72 29.28
N GLY A 335 0.22 -22.37 29.36
CA GLY A 335 -0.54 -22.46 30.60
C GLY A 335 -0.96 -21.09 31.12
N VAL A 336 -1.14 -20.10 30.22
CA VAL A 336 -1.60 -18.75 30.59
C VAL A 336 -3.07 -18.86 31.04
N GLN A 337 -3.26 -19.28 32.30
CA GLN A 337 -4.53 -19.44 32.98
C GLN A 337 -4.55 -18.55 34.22
N ALA A 338 -5.05 -17.34 34.02
CA ALA A 338 -6.12 -16.72 34.78
C ALA A 338 -6.32 -15.36 34.11
N ALA A 339 -7.41 -15.20 33.36
CA ALA A 339 -7.80 -13.87 32.97
C ALA A 339 -7.99 -13.06 34.27
N PRO A 340 -7.42 -11.85 34.39
CA PRO A 340 -7.73 -10.98 35.52
C PRO A 340 -9.24 -10.85 35.69
N ASP A 341 -9.69 -10.69 36.94
CA ASP A 341 -11.11 -10.56 37.25
C ASP A 341 -11.73 -9.47 36.37
N ILE A 342 -12.90 -9.76 35.77
CA ILE A 342 -13.46 -8.94 34.67
C ILE A 342 -13.66 -7.48 35.11
N GLY A 343 -13.86 -7.25 36.42
CA GLY A 343 -13.99 -5.94 37.04
C GLY A 343 -12.71 -5.08 37.06
N ASP A 344 -11.53 -5.70 37.00
CA ASP A 344 -10.22 -5.01 37.10
C ASP A 344 -9.54 -4.76 35.74
N VAL A 345 -10.14 -5.24 34.65
CA VAL A 345 -9.56 -5.08 33.31
C VAL A 345 -9.99 -3.75 32.69
N PRO A 346 -9.05 -2.85 32.33
CA PRO A 346 -9.37 -1.61 31.64
C PRO A 346 -10.27 -1.85 30.41
N PRO A 347 -11.30 -1.00 30.16
CA PRO A 347 -12.23 -1.16 29.05
C PRO A 347 -11.57 -1.40 27.69
N ARG A 348 -10.44 -0.72 27.43
CA ARG A 348 -9.66 -0.90 26.21
C ARG A 348 -9.14 -2.34 26.03
N LEU A 349 -8.62 -2.96 27.08
CA LEU A 349 -8.10 -4.33 27.02
C LEU A 349 -9.24 -5.35 26.86
N ARG A 350 -10.42 -5.08 27.44
CA ARG A 350 -11.62 -5.89 27.20
C ARG A 350 -12.01 -5.87 25.73
N VAL A 351 -12.00 -4.71 25.08
CA VAL A 351 -12.28 -4.57 23.64
C VAL A 351 -11.23 -5.28 22.77
N GLU A 352 -9.94 -5.14 23.08
CA GLU A 352 -8.89 -5.84 22.32
C GLU A 352 -8.98 -7.36 22.47
N SER A 353 -9.23 -7.86 23.68
CA SER A 353 -9.46 -9.29 23.92
C SER A 353 -10.68 -9.80 23.14
N PHE A 354 -11.78 -9.03 23.13
CA PHE A 354 -12.96 -9.37 22.35
C PHE A 354 -12.66 -9.44 20.84
N LYS A 355 -11.92 -8.47 20.29
CA LYS A 355 -11.49 -8.49 18.88
C LYS A 355 -10.66 -9.74 18.55
N GLU A 356 -9.73 -10.13 19.42
CA GLU A 356 -8.95 -11.37 19.25
C GLU A 356 -9.87 -12.61 19.23
N LYS A 357 -10.86 -12.67 20.13
CA LYS A 357 -11.84 -13.78 20.16
C LYS A 357 -12.68 -13.81 18.89
N VAL A 358 -13.08 -12.68 18.33
CA VAL A 358 -13.79 -12.61 17.05
C VAL A 358 -12.90 -13.15 15.91
N VAL A 359 -11.64 -12.72 15.80
CA VAL A 359 -10.73 -13.24 14.77
C VAL A 359 -10.53 -14.76 14.90
N LEU A 360 -10.39 -15.26 16.14
CA LEU A 360 -10.28 -16.70 16.40
C LEU A 360 -11.55 -17.45 15.99
N LEU A 361 -12.74 -16.89 16.24
CA LEU A 361 -14.02 -17.49 15.83
C LEU A 361 -14.07 -17.67 14.30
N HIS A 362 -13.66 -16.66 13.54
CA HIS A 362 -13.55 -16.75 12.09
C HIS A 362 -12.54 -17.81 11.64
N ALA A 363 -11.45 -17.97 12.38
CA ALA A 363 -10.46 -19.00 12.08
C ALA A 363 -11.04 -20.41 12.30
N LEU A 364 -11.76 -20.62 13.41
CA LEU A 364 -12.44 -21.88 13.71
C LEU A 364 -13.49 -22.23 12.66
N TRP A 365 -14.28 -21.26 12.19
CA TRP A 365 -15.26 -21.47 11.12
C TRP A 365 -14.65 -21.91 9.79
N ARG A 366 -13.46 -21.39 9.45
CA ARG A 366 -12.86 -21.63 8.13
C ARG A 366 -11.84 -22.77 8.11
N LEU A 367 -11.10 -22.97 9.19
CA LEU A 367 -9.95 -23.88 9.26
C LEU A 367 -10.16 -25.04 10.25
N GLY A 368 -11.23 -25.04 11.04
CA GLY A 368 -11.49 -26.05 12.05
C GLY A 368 -10.71 -25.85 13.36
N SER A 369 -10.89 -26.78 14.30
CA SER A 369 -10.39 -26.71 15.67
C SER A 369 -9.11 -27.52 15.94
N ASP A 370 -8.65 -28.31 14.98
CA ASP A 370 -7.61 -29.33 15.20
C ASP A 370 -6.31 -28.76 15.76
N LYS A 371 -5.94 -27.55 15.32
CA LYS A 371 -4.73 -26.85 15.78
C LYS A 371 -4.87 -26.21 17.17
N SER A 372 -6.06 -25.74 17.53
CA SER A 372 -6.27 -24.90 18.72
C SER A 372 -6.80 -25.67 19.93
N ARG A 373 -7.36 -26.87 19.74
CA ARG A 373 -8.11 -27.65 20.77
C ARG A 373 -9.24 -26.85 21.43
N VAL A 374 -9.70 -25.78 20.78
CA VAL A 374 -10.81 -24.95 21.24
C VAL A 374 -12.09 -25.52 20.66
N ASN A 375 -13.12 -25.72 21.51
CA ASN A 375 -14.44 -26.11 21.05
C ASN A 375 -15.11 -24.92 20.32
N PRO A 376 -15.39 -25.01 19.01
CA PRO A 376 -15.95 -23.89 18.25
C PRO A 376 -17.31 -23.40 18.74
N VAL A 377 -18.15 -24.30 19.25
CA VAL A 377 -19.51 -23.97 19.72
C VAL A 377 -19.43 -23.19 21.04
N ALA A 378 -18.59 -23.66 21.97
CA ALA A 378 -18.37 -22.96 23.24
C ALA A 378 -17.76 -21.57 23.00
N HIS A 379 -16.73 -21.48 22.15
CA HIS A 379 -16.10 -20.20 21.82
C HIS A 379 -17.06 -19.22 21.14
N ALA A 380 -17.95 -19.70 20.25
CA ALA A 380 -18.98 -18.86 19.67
C ALA A 380 -19.96 -18.32 20.72
N ALA A 381 -20.39 -19.15 21.67
CA ALA A 381 -21.26 -18.72 22.77
C ALA A 381 -20.58 -17.66 23.66
N ASP A 382 -19.28 -17.85 23.95
CA ASP A 382 -18.49 -16.88 24.72
C ASP A 382 -18.36 -15.53 23.99
N VAL A 383 -18.11 -15.55 22.67
CA VAL A 383 -18.04 -14.33 21.85
C VAL A 383 -19.38 -13.58 21.87
N VAL A 384 -20.50 -14.30 21.76
CA VAL A 384 -21.85 -13.69 21.81
C VAL A 384 -22.12 -13.08 23.19
N LYS A 385 -21.78 -13.79 24.27
CA LYS A 385 -21.92 -13.29 25.64
C LYS A 385 -21.08 -12.03 25.87
N ASP A 386 -19.81 -12.05 25.46
CA ASP A 386 -18.92 -10.90 25.59
C ASP A 386 -19.42 -9.71 24.77
N PHE A 387 -19.90 -9.95 23.54
CA PHE A 387 -20.46 -8.89 22.70
C PHE A 387 -21.68 -8.24 23.36
N ALA A 388 -22.62 -9.05 23.87
CA ALA A 388 -23.81 -8.55 24.55
C ALA A 388 -23.46 -7.71 25.79
N ALA A 389 -22.51 -8.17 26.61
CA ALA A 389 -22.05 -7.45 27.80
C ALA A 389 -21.34 -6.13 27.44
N LEU A 390 -20.40 -6.15 26.49
CA LEU A 390 -19.65 -4.95 26.12
C LEU A 390 -20.53 -3.89 25.45
N VAL A 391 -21.59 -4.30 24.74
CA VAL A 391 -22.59 -3.38 24.16
C VAL A 391 -23.50 -2.81 25.25
N SER A 392 -24.01 -3.64 26.16
CA SER A 392 -24.92 -3.18 27.23
C SER A 392 -24.23 -2.23 28.21
N GLU A 393 -22.95 -2.49 28.51
CA GLU A 393 -22.10 -1.63 29.34
C GLU A 393 -21.57 -0.39 28.60
N ARG A 394 -21.88 -0.23 27.31
CA ARG A 394 -21.38 0.87 26.44
C ARG A 394 -19.84 0.96 26.38
N VAL A 395 -19.17 -0.17 26.58
CA VAL A 395 -17.70 -0.29 26.48
C VAL A 395 -17.26 -0.43 25.02
N LEU A 396 -18.07 -1.10 24.19
CA LEU A 396 -17.74 -1.34 22.79
C LEU A 396 -18.05 -0.11 21.91
N PRO A 397 -17.06 0.45 21.18
CA PRO A 397 -17.33 1.56 20.27
C PRO A 397 -18.30 1.16 19.15
N ILE A 398 -19.21 2.08 18.76
CA ILE A 398 -20.22 1.82 17.72
C ILE A 398 -19.61 1.36 16.39
N ASP A 399 -18.47 1.92 16.00
CA ASP A 399 -17.73 1.47 14.81
C ASP A 399 -17.27 0.00 14.95
N THR A 400 -16.87 -0.45 16.14
CA THR A 400 -16.51 -1.85 16.36
C THR A 400 -17.74 -2.77 16.28
N VAL A 401 -18.90 -2.34 16.78
CA VAL A 401 -20.17 -3.07 16.65
C VAL A 401 -20.49 -3.32 15.18
N THR A 402 -20.47 -2.26 14.34
CA THR A 402 -20.71 -2.38 12.90
C THR A 402 -19.68 -3.30 12.23
N LYS A 403 -18.40 -3.20 12.60
CA LYS A 403 -17.34 -4.05 12.05
C LYS A 403 -17.54 -5.54 12.36
N VAL A 404 -18.01 -5.90 13.56
CA VAL A 404 -18.33 -7.29 13.91
C VAL A 404 -19.46 -7.84 13.04
N ILE A 405 -20.49 -7.03 12.79
CA ILE A 405 -21.61 -7.43 11.92
C ILE A 405 -21.12 -7.64 10.49
N VAL A 406 -20.38 -6.68 9.93
CA VAL A 406 -19.82 -6.77 8.56
C VAL A 406 -18.88 -7.97 8.41
N LEU A 407 -18.07 -8.26 9.43
CA LEU A 407 -17.25 -9.46 9.48
C LEU A 407 -18.11 -10.72 9.36
N SER A 408 -19.14 -10.84 10.20
CA SER A 408 -20.05 -11.99 10.23
C SER A 408 -20.75 -12.20 8.87
N GLU A 409 -21.25 -11.13 8.26
CA GLU A 409 -21.87 -11.15 6.94
C GLU A 409 -20.87 -11.53 5.84
N GLY A 410 -19.67 -10.94 5.86
CA GLY A 410 -18.61 -11.23 4.89
C GLY A 410 -18.13 -12.68 4.97
N ALA A 411 -18.04 -13.24 6.17
CA ALA A 411 -17.72 -14.65 6.38
C ALA A 411 -18.82 -15.56 5.82
N LEU A 412 -20.08 -15.25 6.11
CA LEU A 412 -21.23 -16.00 5.60
C LEU A 412 -21.31 -15.95 4.07
N TRP A 413 -21.14 -14.76 3.49
CA TRP A 413 -21.10 -14.56 2.04
C TRP A 413 -19.99 -15.40 1.41
N LYS A 414 -18.76 -15.30 1.94
CA LYS A 414 -17.62 -16.06 1.42
C LYS A 414 -17.80 -17.57 1.57
N HIS A 415 -18.46 -18.03 2.63
CA HIS A 415 -18.76 -19.45 2.84
C HIS A 415 -19.83 -19.96 1.84
N ARG A 416 -20.88 -19.17 1.58
CA ARG A 416 -22.01 -19.58 0.72
C ARG A 416 -21.73 -19.40 -0.77
N MET A 417 -21.14 -18.27 -1.17
CA MET A 417 -21.01 -17.86 -2.57
C MET A 417 -19.70 -18.29 -3.22
N ILE A 418 -18.66 -18.51 -2.41
CA ILE A 418 -17.36 -19.00 -2.88
C ILE A 418 -17.07 -20.32 -2.17
N ARG A 419 -17.79 -21.35 -2.60
CA ARG A 419 -17.40 -22.73 -2.31
C ARG A 419 -15.98 -22.89 -2.86
N ASP A 420 -15.01 -23.08 -1.97
CA ASP A 420 -13.74 -23.67 -2.41
C ASP A 420 -14.14 -24.93 -3.17
N THR A 421 -13.76 -25.06 -4.44
CA THR A 421 -14.04 -26.24 -5.26
C THR A 421 -13.35 -27.50 -4.74
N SER A 422 -12.58 -27.38 -3.66
CA SER A 422 -12.08 -28.50 -2.89
C SER A 422 -13.17 -28.97 -1.93
N PRO A 423 -13.68 -30.21 -2.06
CA PRO A 423 -14.58 -30.77 -1.07
C PRO A 423 -13.89 -30.72 0.30
N PRO A 424 -14.64 -30.55 1.41
CA PRO A 424 -14.07 -30.81 2.72
C PRO A 424 -13.49 -32.21 2.68
N SER A 425 -12.19 -32.34 2.96
CA SER A 425 -11.62 -33.65 3.20
C SER A 425 -12.40 -34.20 4.39
N ASN A 426 -13.23 -35.21 4.15
CA ASN A 426 -13.75 -36.04 5.22
C ASN A 426 -12.53 -36.59 5.97
N ARG A 427 -12.28 -36.06 7.16
CA ARG A 427 -11.59 -36.70 8.28
C ARG A 427 -11.72 -35.85 9.52
#